data_AF-A0A5A7Z688-F1
#
_entry.id   AF-A0A5A7Z688-F1
#
_cell.length_a   1.000
_cell.length_b   1.000
_cell.length_c   1.000
_cell.angle_alpha   90.00
_cell.angle_beta   90.00
_cell.angle_gamma   90.00
#
_symmetry.space_group_name_H-M   'P 1'
#
loop_
_entity.id
_entity.type
_entity.pdbx_description
1 polymer ?
#
loop_
_entity_poly.entity_id
_entity_poly.type
_entity_poly.pdbx_seq_one_letter_code
_entity_poly.pdbx_strand_id
1 'polypeptide(L)' 'MSQRETISVNDIRTAIRELTARAELARKEGRPEDAAELEQRVAKYREDLGARP' A
#
# COMPACT_ATOMS: atom_id res chain seq x y z
N MET A 1 -4.24 -19.14 20.07
CA MET A 1 -5.44 -18.71 19.32
C MET A 1 -5.02 -17.62 18.34
N SER A 2 -5.36 -17.79 17.06
CA SER A 2 -4.87 -17.00 15.91
C SER A 2 -5.09 -15.50 16.10
N GLN A 3 -4.02 -14.73 16.18
CA GLN A 3 -4.07 -13.28 15.93
C GLN A 3 -4.30 -13.09 14.44
N ARG A 4 -5.58 -13.10 14.02
CA ARG A 4 -5.96 -12.36 12.82
C ARG A 4 -5.73 -10.90 13.18
N GLU A 5 -4.51 -10.42 12.96
CA GLU A 5 -4.17 -9.01 13.13
C GLU A 5 -5.12 -8.24 12.21
N THR A 6 -6.19 -7.71 12.81
CA THR A 6 -7.06 -6.75 12.16
C THR A 6 -6.18 -5.57 11.81
N ILE A 7 -5.74 -5.50 10.56
CA ILE A 7 -4.94 -4.38 10.05
C ILE A 7 -5.69 -3.10 10.42
N SER A 8 -5.08 -2.29 11.28
CA SER A 8 -5.65 -1.04 11.78
C SER A 8 -5.65 -0.01 10.66
N VAL A 9 -6.53 0.99 10.75
CA VAL A 9 -6.53 2.15 9.85
C VAL A 9 -5.15 2.82 9.82
N ASN A 10 -4.45 2.88 10.96
CA ASN A 10 -3.09 3.40 11.04
C ASN A 10 -2.07 2.51 10.31
N ASP A 11 -2.22 1.18 10.38
CA ASP A 11 -1.34 0.26 9.66
C ASP A 11 -1.58 0.37 8.16
N ILE A 12 -2.83 0.51 7.72
CA ILE A 12 -3.17 0.73 6.30
C ILE A 12 -2.53 2.03 5.79
N ARG A 13 -2.64 3.13 6.55
CA ARG A 13 -2.01 4.40 6.19
C ARG A 13 -0.49 4.29 6.12
N THR A 14 0.12 3.56 7.04
CA THR A 14 1.56 3.31 7.07
C THR A 14 1.98 2.49 5.85
N ALA A 15 1.28 1.41 5.55
CA ALA A 15 1.50 0.58 4.37
C ALA A 15 1.38 1.39 3.07
N ILE A 16 0.37 2.25 2.94
CA ILE A 16 0.22 3.15 1.78
C ILE A 16 1.45 4.04 1.61
N ARG A 17 1.93 4.66 2.69
CA ARG A 17 3.09 5.55 2.63
C ARG A 17 4.36 4.80 2.20
N GLU A 18 4.61 3.64 2.77
CA GLU A 18 5.77 2.81 2.43
C GLU A 18 5.72 2.31 0.98
N LEU A 19 4.58 1.80 0.54
CA LEU A 19 4.40 1.30 -0.82
C LEU A 19 4.52 2.43 -1.85
N THR A 20 4.01 3.62 -1.54
CA THR A 20 4.16 4.80 -2.40
C THR A 20 5.64 5.18 -2.55
N ALA A 21 6.40 5.22 -1.46
CA ALA A 21 7.83 5.50 -1.49
C ALA A 21 8.61 4.46 -2.31
N ARG A 22 8.25 3.17 -2.20
CA ARG A 22 8.84 2.10 -3.01
C ARG A 22 8.49 2.22 -4.49
N ALA A 23 7.25 2.61 -4.82
CA ALA A 23 6.84 2.82 -6.21
C ALA A 23 7.60 3.98 -6.86
N GLU A 24 7.81 5.07 -6.12
CA GLU A 24 8.64 6.18 -6.58
C GLU A 24 10.10 5.77 -6.78
N LEU A 25 10.65 4.94 -5.90
CA LEU A 25 12.00 4.40 -6.07
C LEU A 25 12.09 3.50 -7.30
N ALA A 26 11.15 2.58 -7.48
CA ALA A 26 11.10 1.71 -8.65
C ALA A 26 11.02 2.50 -9.97
N ARG A 27 10.25 3.60 -10.00
CA ARG A 27 10.27 4.54 -11.14
C ARG A 27 11.64 5.16 -11.40
N LYS A 28 12.33 5.60 -10.35
CA LYS A 28 13.68 6.19 -10.45
C LYS A 28 14.72 5.17 -10.92
N GLU A 29 14.55 3.91 -10.54
CA GLU A 29 15.41 2.79 -10.95
C GLU A 29 15.09 2.27 -12.36
N GLY A 30 14.08 2.82 -13.04
CA GLY A 30 13.69 2.37 -14.38
C GLY A 30 12.91 1.05 -14.38
N ARG A 31 12.24 0.72 -13.28
CA ARG A 31 11.40 -0.47 -13.08
C ARG A 31 9.90 -0.09 -13.03
N PRO A 32 9.31 0.34 -14.16
CA PRO A 32 7.92 0.83 -14.18
C PRO A 32 6.90 -0.25 -13.86
N GLU A 33 7.16 -1.52 -14.17
CA GLU A 33 6.30 -2.66 -13.87
C GLU A 33 6.14 -2.86 -12.34
N ASP A 34 7.23 -2.77 -11.59
CA ASP A 34 7.21 -2.87 -10.14
C ASP A 34 6.51 -1.67 -9.52
N ALA A 35 6.73 -0.46 -10.06
CA ALA A 35 6.01 0.72 -9.64
C ALA A 35 4.50 0.55 -9.85
N ALA A 36 4.07 0.02 -10.99
CA ALA A 36 2.67 -0.22 -11.30
C ALA A 36 2.02 -1.26 -10.38
N GLU A 37 2.74 -2.33 -10.00
CA GLU A 37 2.23 -3.29 -9.02
C GLU A 37 2.06 -2.65 -7.64
N LEU A 38 3.06 -1.90 -7.19
CA LEU A 38 3.02 -1.21 -5.90
C LEU A 38 1.89 -0.18 -5.85
N GLU A 39 1.64 0.54 -6.94
CA GLU A 39 0.53 1.48 -7.05
C GLU A 39 -0.84 0.82 -7.04
N GLN A 40 -1.00 -0.34 -7.69
CA GLN A 40 -2.23 -1.13 -7.60
C GLN A 40 -2.50 -1.58 -6.15
N ARG A 41 -1.46 -1.97 -5.42
CA ARG A 41 -1.60 -2.32 -3.99
C ARG A 41 -1.99 -1.11 -3.15
N VAL A 42 -1.40 0.06 -3.41
CA VAL A 42 -1.79 1.33 -2.75
C VAL A 42 -3.26 1.66 -3.02
N ALA A 43 -3.73 1.51 -4.26
CA ALA A 43 -5.13 1.76 -4.62
C ALA A 43 -6.08 0.87 -3.79
N LYS A 44 -5.79 -0.43 -3.70
CA LYS A 44 -6.57 -1.36 -2.88
C LYS A 44 -6.62 -0.95 -1.40
N TYR A 45 -5.50 -0.53 -0.82
CA TYR A 45 -5.49 -0.04 0.56
C TYR A 45 -6.26 1.27 0.75
N ARG A 46 -6.31 2.14 -0.26
CA ARG A 46 -7.12 3.37 -0.22
C ARG A 46 -8.62 3.06 -0.29
N GLU A 47 -9.02 2.08 -1.09
CA GLU A 47 -10.39 1.58 -1.10
C GLU A 47 -10.78 0.98 0.27
N ASP A 48 -9.90 0.15 0.85
CA ASP A 48 -10.09 -0.43 2.18
C ASP A 48 -10.21 0.67 3.27
N LEU A 49 -9.55 1.82 3.11
CA LEU A 49 -9.70 3.00 3.97
C LEU A 49 -11.03 3.72 3.75
N GLY A 50 -11.44 3.93 2.50
CA GLY A 50 -12.70 4.61 2.18
C GLY A 50 -13.94 3.80 2.57
N ALA A 51 -13.83 2.48 2.60
CA ALA A 51 -14.88 1.58 3.08
C ALA A 51 -15.02 1.55 4.61
N ARG A 52 -14.04 2.09 5.36
CA ARG A 52 -14.08 2.18 6.83
C ARG A 52 -14.52 3.60 7.23
N PRO A 53 -15.66 3.76 7.93
CA PRO A 53 -16.22 5.07 8.29
C PRO A 53 -15.38 5.83 9.32
#